data_AF-A0A5U3IUH9-F1
#
_entry.id   AF-A0A5U3IUH9-F1
#
_cell.length_a   1.000
_cell.length_b   1.000
_cell.length_c   1.000
_cell.angle_alpha   90.00
_cell.angle_beta   90.00
_cell.angle_gamma   90.00
#
_symmetry.space_group_name_H-M   'P 1'
#
loop_
_entity.id
_entity.type
_entity.pdbx_description
1 polymer ?
#
loop_
_entity_poly.entity_id
_entity_poly.type
_entity_poly.pdbx_seq_one_letter_code
_entity_poly.pdbx_strand_id
1 'polypeptide(L)'
;MKYYLFKGLTESDLLARTYYLLKAVDEITDEMNVNKFAVCQSGCAYCCKIPVDVTLMEAELIAYETGKVINNPNPIKRISYKNSYCPFLDVDNAKCTIYSVRPLACRCFYSLEHYKYCKNVEVHHLITTVDSNSKWGKIESLLLTLSNNKVADIREWF
;
A
#
# COMPACT_ATOMS: atom_id res chain seq x y z
N MET A 1 22.00 8.25 7.35
CA MET A 1 20.64 8.19 6.79
C MET A 1 20.46 6.82 6.16
N LYS A 2 19.31 6.17 6.32
CA LYS A 2 19.10 4.84 5.72
C LYS A 2 19.14 4.91 4.18
N TYR A 3 19.59 3.83 3.55
CA TYR A 3 19.91 3.79 2.11
C TYR A 3 18.70 4.12 1.25
N TYR A 4 17.56 3.48 1.49
CA TYR A 4 16.36 3.70 0.67
C TYR A 4 15.77 5.08 0.87
N LEU A 5 15.75 5.60 2.09
CA LEU A 5 15.31 6.97 2.34
C LEU A 5 16.19 8.00 1.62
N PHE A 6 17.52 7.84 1.64
CA PHE A 6 18.41 8.73 0.90
C PHE A 6 18.15 8.68 -0.61
N LYS A 7 18.04 7.46 -1.17
CA LYS A 7 17.75 7.27 -2.59
C LYS A 7 16.38 7.83 -2.98
N GLY A 8 15.33 7.63 -2.20
CA GLY A 8 13.99 8.18 -2.46
C GLY A 8 13.92 9.71 -2.45
N LEU A 9 14.85 10.38 -1.77
CA LEU A 9 14.94 11.85 -1.75
C LEU A 9 15.76 12.43 -2.90
N THR A 10 16.69 11.66 -3.47
CA THR A 10 17.71 12.16 -4.41
C THR A 10 17.61 11.59 -5.82
N GLU A 11 16.91 10.47 -6.00
CA GLU A 11 16.75 9.82 -7.30
C GLU A 11 15.97 10.71 -8.28
N SER A 12 16.47 10.81 -9.51
CA SER A 12 15.86 11.63 -10.57
C SER A 12 14.84 10.86 -11.39
N ASP A 13 15.05 9.56 -11.60
CA ASP A 13 14.07 8.70 -12.26
C ASP A 13 12.85 8.50 -11.36
N LEU A 14 11.66 8.84 -11.86
CA LEU A 14 10.44 8.89 -11.04
C LEU A 14 9.98 7.50 -10.57
N LEU A 15 10.15 6.47 -11.39
CA LEU A 15 9.77 5.10 -11.04
C LEU A 15 10.72 4.52 -10.00
N ALA A 16 12.02 4.65 -10.21
CA ALA A 16 13.04 4.24 -9.24
C ALA A 16 12.89 5.02 -7.93
N ARG A 17 12.62 6.33 -8.00
CA ARG A 17 12.35 7.16 -6.83
C ARG A 17 11.15 6.66 -6.05
N THR A 18 10.05 6.37 -6.74
CA THR A 18 8.83 5.79 -6.14
C THR A 18 9.13 4.46 -5.46
N TYR A 19 9.86 3.57 -6.14
CA TYR A 19 10.30 2.30 -5.56
C TYR A 19 11.11 2.52 -4.27
N TYR A 20 12.10 3.42 -4.29
CA TYR A 20 12.92 3.69 -3.11
C TYR A 20 12.13 4.31 -1.95
N LEU A 21 11.17 5.19 -2.25
CA LEU A 21 10.25 5.72 -1.24
C LEU A 21 9.44 4.59 -0.58
N LEU A 22 8.90 3.66 -1.38
CA LEU A 22 8.19 2.49 -0.86
C LEU A 22 9.09 1.56 -0.05
N LYS A 23 10.35 1.35 -0.45
CA LYS A 23 11.33 0.57 0.33
C LYS A 23 11.75 1.27 1.62
N ALA A 24 11.79 2.61 1.64
CA ALA A 24 12.03 3.36 2.87
C ALA A 24 10.91 3.17 3.90
N VAL A 25 9.68 2.88 3.47
CA VAL A 25 8.57 2.51 4.38
C VAL A 25 8.87 1.21 5.10
N ASP A 26 9.38 0.19 4.39
CA ASP A 26 9.79 -1.08 5.00
C ASP A 26 10.89 -0.85 6.05
N GLU A 27 11.89 -0.04 5.71
CA GLU A 27 12.94 0.36 6.64
C GLU A 27 12.39 1.01 7.92
N ILE A 28 11.44 1.94 7.79
CA ILE A 28 10.80 2.62 8.94
C ILE A 28 9.95 1.62 9.75
N THR A 29 9.28 0.69 9.07
CA THR A 29 8.49 -0.36 9.72
C THR A 29 9.37 -1.25 10.60
N ASP A 30 10.55 -1.63 10.10
CA ASP A 30 11.52 -2.42 10.86
C ASP A 30 12.04 -1.67 12.09
N GLU A 31 12.28 -0.36 11.98
CA GLU A 31 12.60 0.53 13.12
C GLU A 31 11.50 0.50 14.19
N MET A 32 10.24 0.58 13.77
CA MET A 32 9.09 0.55 14.66
C MET A 32 8.83 -0.82 15.28
N ASN A 33 9.53 -1.88 14.83
CA ASN A 33 9.31 -3.26 15.25
C ASN A 33 7.84 -3.73 15.10
N VAL A 34 7.05 -3.14 14.18
CA VAL A 34 5.62 -3.48 14.01
C VAL A 34 5.44 -4.97 13.71
N ASN A 35 6.36 -5.54 12.92
CA ASN A 35 6.37 -6.95 12.56
C ASN A 35 6.40 -7.91 13.78
N LYS A 36 6.88 -7.48 14.95
CA LYS A 36 6.87 -8.30 16.18
C LYS A 36 5.51 -8.38 16.85
N PHE A 37 4.65 -7.39 16.60
CA PHE A 37 3.33 -7.27 17.22
C PHE A 37 2.20 -7.55 16.23
N ALA A 38 2.49 -7.48 14.93
CA ALA A 38 1.53 -7.78 13.89
C ALA A 38 1.09 -9.24 13.96
N VAL A 39 -0.23 -9.45 13.95
CA VAL A 39 -0.82 -10.79 13.78
C VAL A 39 -0.83 -11.21 12.31
N CYS A 40 -0.46 -10.31 11.40
CA CYS A 40 -0.40 -10.55 9.97
C CYS A 40 0.64 -11.63 9.66
N GLN A 41 0.21 -12.70 9.00
CA GLN A 41 1.07 -13.78 8.54
C GLN A 41 0.97 -13.92 7.02
N SER A 42 2.00 -14.51 6.42
CA SER A 42 1.94 -14.93 5.01
C SER A 42 0.75 -15.88 4.80
N GLY A 43 -0.05 -15.65 3.77
CA GLY A 43 -1.32 -16.38 3.55
C GLY A 43 -2.56 -15.71 4.15
N CYS A 44 -2.46 -14.47 4.67
CA CYS A 44 -3.60 -13.64 5.04
C CYS A 44 -3.93 -12.62 3.93
N ALA A 45 -5.19 -12.60 3.47
CA ALA A 45 -5.65 -11.73 2.37
C ALA A 45 -6.82 -10.79 2.77
N TYR A 46 -6.98 -10.52 4.07
CA TYR A 46 -8.10 -9.68 4.54
C TYR A 46 -7.96 -8.22 4.05
N CYS A 47 -6.73 -7.67 4.08
CA CYS A 47 -6.44 -6.35 3.51
C CYS A 47 -6.62 -6.29 1.99
N CYS A 48 -6.75 -7.43 1.29
CA CYS A 48 -7.04 -7.44 -0.13
C CYS A 48 -8.53 -7.17 -0.43
N LYS A 49 -9.40 -7.07 0.59
CA LYS A 49 -10.83 -6.70 0.41
C LYS A 49 -11.15 -5.26 0.81
N ILE A 50 -10.23 -4.55 1.44
CA ILE A 50 -10.45 -3.15 1.82
C ILE A 50 -10.14 -2.21 0.64
N PRO A 51 -10.68 -0.99 0.64
CA PRO A 51 -10.20 0.06 -0.24
C PRO A 51 -8.72 0.33 -0.02
N VAL A 52 -7.98 0.56 -1.10
CA VAL A 52 -6.54 0.86 -1.07
C VAL A 52 -6.29 2.04 -1.98
N ASP A 53 -6.05 3.20 -1.37
CA ASP A 53 -5.65 4.40 -2.11
C ASP A 53 -4.23 4.20 -2.66
N VAL A 54 -4.11 4.36 -3.98
CA VAL A 54 -2.86 4.21 -4.74
C VAL A 54 -2.66 5.48 -5.56
N THR A 55 -1.50 6.09 -5.41
CA THR A 55 -1.10 7.26 -6.20
C THR A 55 -0.77 6.85 -7.64
N LEU A 56 -0.85 7.79 -8.60
CA LEU A 56 -0.51 7.50 -10.00
C LEU A 56 0.89 6.86 -10.14
N MET A 57 1.91 7.40 -9.45
CA MET A 57 3.27 6.85 -9.57
C MET A 57 3.39 5.43 -9.03
N GLU A 58 2.64 5.08 -7.98
CA GLU A 58 2.59 3.70 -7.48
C GLU A 58 1.89 2.78 -8.48
N ALA A 59 0.80 3.24 -9.11
CA ALA A 59 0.12 2.50 -10.17
C ALA A 59 1.03 2.30 -11.38
N GLU A 60 1.79 3.32 -11.81
CA GLU A 60 2.78 3.20 -12.89
C GLU A 60 3.90 2.21 -12.55
N LEU A 61 4.40 2.22 -11.31
CA LEU A 61 5.39 1.23 -10.85
C LEU A 61 4.83 -0.20 -10.88
N ILE A 62 3.58 -0.39 -10.43
CA ILE A 62 2.92 -1.70 -10.51
C ILE A 62 2.75 -2.14 -11.96
N ALA A 63 2.33 -1.24 -12.85
CA ALA A 63 2.18 -1.53 -14.27
C ALA A 63 3.50 -1.90 -14.93
N TYR A 64 4.58 -1.18 -14.61
CA TYR A 64 5.93 -1.48 -15.07
C TYR A 64 6.37 -2.90 -14.68
N GLU A 65 6.18 -3.28 -13.42
CA GLU A 65 6.60 -4.61 -12.91
C GLU A 65 5.72 -5.76 -13.43
N THR A 66 4.44 -5.50 -13.68
CA THR A 66 3.47 -6.56 -14.01
C THR A 66 3.15 -6.65 -15.50
N GLY A 67 3.49 -5.63 -16.28
CA GLY A 67 3.06 -5.46 -17.66
C GLY A 67 1.56 -5.17 -17.83
N LYS A 68 0.82 -4.93 -16.74
CA LYS A 68 -0.61 -4.58 -16.82
C LYS A 68 -0.79 -3.14 -17.30
N VAL A 69 -1.88 -2.91 -18.03
CA VAL A 69 -2.28 -1.57 -18.47
C VAL A 69 -2.98 -0.85 -17.30
N ILE A 70 -2.59 0.40 -17.05
CA ILE A 70 -3.32 1.27 -16.13
C ILE A 70 -4.55 1.87 -16.82
N ASN A 71 -5.67 1.85 -16.10
CA ASN A 71 -6.86 2.60 -16.47
C ASN A 71 -6.69 4.09 -16.07
N ASN A 72 -7.59 4.95 -16.55
CA ASN A 72 -7.69 6.33 -16.09
C ASN A 72 -8.91 6.46 -15.17
N PRO A 73 -8.73 6.47 -13.83
CA PRO A 73 -9.82 6.52 -12.87
C PRO A 73 -10.70 7.75 -13.08
N ASN A 74 -12.00 7.59 -12.87
CA ASN A 74 -12.92 8.71 -12.95
C ASN A 74 -13.01 9.38 -11.57
N PRO A 75 -12.52 10.63 -11.40
CA PRO A 75 -12.47 11.29 -10.11
C PRO A 75 -13.86 11.54 -9.48
N ILE A 76 -14.94 11.41 -10.27
CA ILE A 76 -16.33 11.67 -9.86
C ILE A 76 -17.00 10.41 -9.31
N LYS A 77 -16.53 9.21 -9.68
CA LYS A 77 -17.16 7.95 -9.29
C LYS A 77 -16.31 7.20 -8.27
N ARG A 78 -16.67 7.32 -6.98
CA ARG A 78 -16.24 6.32 -5.99
C ARG A 78 -17.02 5.03 -6.24
N ILE A 79 -16.43 4.09 -6.97
CA ILE A 79 -17.02 2.77 -7.18
C ILE A 79 -17.04 2.04 -5.84
N SER A 80 -18.20 1.53 -5.44
CA SER A 80 -18.30 0.72 -4.23
C SER A 80 -17.76 -0.68 -4.52
N TYR A 81 -16.50 -0.91 -4.18
CA TYR A 81 -15.83 -2.20 -4.28
C TYR A 81 -16.15 -3.15 -3.12
N LYS A 82 -17.36 -3.04 -2.54
CA LYS A 82 -17.79 -3.92 -1.44
C LYS A 82 -17.64 -5.38 -1.89
N ASN A 83 -16.72 -6.08 -1.23
CA ASN A 83 -16.41 -7.50 -1.40
C ASN A 83 -15.61 -7.92 -2.65
N SER A 84 -15.12 -7.00 -3.48
CA SER A 84 -14.18 -7.36 -4.55
C SER A 84 -12.75 -7.43 -4.03
N TYR A 85 -12.08 -8.55 -4.32
CA TYR A 85 -10.66 -8.70 -4.02
C TYR A 85 -9.80 -7.74 -4.86
N CYS A 86 -8.64 -7.38 -4.32
CA CYS A 86 -7.57 -6.70 -5.05
C CYS A 86 -7.22 -7.52 -6.32
N PRO A 87 -7.01 -6.87 -7.48
CA PRO A 87 -6.71 -7.53 -8.75
C PRO A 87 -5.34 -8.26 -8.77
N PHE A 88 -4.53 -8.08 -7.72
CA PHE A 88 -3.22 -8.71 -7.53
C PHE A 88 -3.20 -9.74 -6.39
N LEU A 89 -4.38 -10.19 -5.93
CA LEU A 89 -4.47 -11.32 -5.03
C LEU A 89 -4.49 -12.63 -5.83
N ASP A 90 -3.52 -13.50 -5.58
CA ASP A 90 -3.65 -14.94 -5.82
C ASP A 90 -4.63 -15.51 -4.79
N VAL A 91 -5.86 -15.76 -5.23
CA VAL A 91 -6.98 -16.20 -4.38
C VAL A 91 -6.76 -17.62 -3.87
N ASP A 92 -6.11 -18.48 -4.66
CA ASP A 92 -5.90 -19.89 -4.33
C ASP A 92 -4.88 -20.05 -3.20
N ASN A 93 -3.85 -19.20 -3.20
CA ASN A 93 -2.78 -19.25 -2.19
C ASN A 93 -2.86 -18.15 -1.13
N ALA A 94 -3.82 -17.25 -1.23
CA ALA A 94 -3.93 -16.04 -0.40
C ALA A 94 -2.62 -15.20 -0.39
N LYS A 95 -2.01 -15.03 -1.57
CA LYS A 95 -0.73 -14.32 -1.75
C LYS A 95 -0.87 -13.09 -2.62
N CYS A 96 -0.17 -12.02 -2.26
CA CYS A 96 -0.08 -10.84 -3.12
C CYS A 96 0.96 -11.09 -4.23
N THR A 97 0.57 -10.96 -5.49
CA THR A 97 1.45 -11.16 -6.65
C THR A 97 2.41 -9.98 -6.88
N ILE A 98 2.13 -8.82 -6.28
CA ILE A 98 2.95 -7.61 -6.36
C ILE A 98 3.64 -7.27 -5.04
N TYR A 99 3.98 -8.29 -4.24
CA TYR A 99 4.49 -8.08 -2.87
C TYR A 99 5.70 -7.12 -2.82
N SER A 100 6.58 -7.19 -3.82
CA SER A 100 7.78 -6.35 -3.97
C SER A 100 7.48 -4.87 -4.17
N VAL A 101 6.37 -4.55 -4.85
CA VAL A 101 5.95 -3.18 -5.21
C VAL A 101 4.56 -2.84 -4.66
N ARG A 102 4.19 -3.42 -3.51
CA ARG A 102 2.94 -3.06 -2.81
C ARG A 102 2.86 -1.55 -2.58
N PRO A 103 1.68 -0.93 -2.74
CA PRO A 103 1.48 0.48 -2.42
C PRO A 103 1.80 0.80 -0.96
N LEU A 104 2.04 2.08 -0.69
CA LEU A 104 2.27 2.67 0.63
C LEU A 104 1.18 2.24 1.61
N ALA A 105 -0.09 2.37 1.22
CA ALA A 105 -1.22 1.99 2.05
C ALA A 105 -1.12 0.52 2.50
N CYS A 106 -0.74 -0.40 1.60
CA CYS A 106 -0.54 -1.81 1.94
C CYS A 106 0.71 -2.08 2.79
N ARG A 107 1.76 -1.26 2.69
CA ARG A 107 2.99 -1.40 3.48
C ARG A 107 2.84 -0.89 4.90
N CYS A 108 2.01 0.11 5.11
CA CYS A 108 1.72 0.67 6.43
C CYS A 108 0.59 -0.08 7.15
N PHE A 109 -0.15 -0.95 6.45
CA PHE A 109 -1.28 -1.68 7.01
C PHE A 109 -0.85 -2.97 7.72
N TYR A 110 -0.85 -2.93 9.05
CA TYR A 110 -0.68 -4.11 9.90
C TYR A 110 -1.85 -4.22 10.86
N SER A 111 -2.41 -5.41 11.02
CA SER A 111 -3.33 -5.70 12.12
C SER A 111 -2.53 -6.21 13.30
N LEU A 112 -2.81 -5.64 14.48
CA LEU A 112 -2.16 -5.99 15.75
C LEU A 112 -3.07 -6.89 16.63
N GLU A 113 -4.25 -7.25 16.13
CA GLU A 113 -5.24 -8.03 16.86
C GLU A 113 -5.82 -9.17 16.00
N HIS A 114 -6.17 -10.28 16.66
CA HIS A 114 -6.54 -11.52 15.97
C HIS A 114 -7.74 -11.34 15.04
N TYR A 115 -7.69 -11.91 13.83
CA TYR A 115 -8.75 -11.81 12.79
C TYR A 115 -10.16 -12.20 13.25
N LYS A 116 -10.28 -12.90 14.38
CA LYS A 116 -11.57 -13.34 14.95
C LYS A 116 -12.43 -12.15 15.39
N TYR A 117 -11.80 -11.03 15.71
CA TYR A 117 -12.48 -9.80 16.11
C TYR A 117 -13.07 -9.05 14.91
N CYS A 118 -12.56 -9.29 13.68
CA CYS A 118 -13.07 -8.67 12.45
C CYS A 118 -14.52 -9.02 12.08
N LYS A 119 -15.15 -9.98 12.77
CA LYS A 119 -16.59 -10.27 12.60
C LYS A 119 -17.50 -9.27 13.31
N ASN A 120 -16.98 -8.51 14.27
CA ASN A 120 -17.77 -7.57 15.05
C ASN A 120 -17.47 -6.14 14.59
N VAL A 121 -18.47 -5.50 13.99
CA VAL A 121 -18.39 -4.14 13.45
C VAL A 121 -18.34 -3.05 14.54
N GLU A 122 -18.60 -3.40 15.80
CA GLU A 122 -18.54 -2.47 16.94
C GLU A 122 -17.16 -2.41 17.59
N VAL A 123 -16.22 -3.25 17.16
CA VAL A 123 -14.86 -3.28 17.74
C VAL A 123 -13.95 -2.38 16.94
N HIS A 124 -13.30 -1.43 17.64
CA HIS A 124 -12.22 -0.67 17.05
C HIS A 124 -11.02 -1.61 16.82
N HIS A 125 -10.68 -1.86 15.56
CA HIS A 125 -9.54 -2.70 15.21
C HIS A 125 -8.23 -1.95 15.37
N LEU A 126 -7.35 -2.49 16.20
CA LEU A 126 -5.97 -2.07 16.37
C LEU A 126 -5.18 -2.40 15.09
N ILE A 127 -5.14 -1.42 14.21
CA ILE A 127 -4.40 -1.44 12.95
C ILE A 127 -3.39 -0.30 12.94
N THR A 128 -2.34 -0.46 12.14
CA THR A 128 -1.52 0.67 11.70
C THR A 128 -1.96 1.09 10.31
N THR A 129 -1.85 2.37 10.04
CA THR A 129 -2.14 3.02 8.76
C THR A 129 -1.08 4.09 8.49
N VAL A 130 -1.13 4.74 7.34
CA VAL A 130 -0.08 5.72 6.92
C VAL A 130 0.11 6.84 7.95
N ASP A 131 -0.98 7.29 8.58
CA ASP A 131 -1.01 8.31 9.63
C ASP A 131 -0.46 7.84 10.99
N SER A 132 -0.25 6.54 11.18
CA SER A 132 0.33 5.99 12.42
C SER A 132 1.81 6.35 12.62
N ASN A 133 2.49 6.90 11.60
CA ASN A 133 3.86 7.39 11.73
C ASN A 133 4.09 8.64 10.86
N SER A 134 4.60 9.71 11.47
CA SER A 134 4.85 10.97 10.76
C SER A 134 5.87 10.87 9.61
N LYS A 135 6.81 9.91 9.65
CA LYS A 135 7.73 9.63 8.55
C LYS A 135 7.00 8.99 7.37
N TRP A 136 6.02 8.11 7.60
CA TRP A 136 5.18 7.55 6.54
C TRP A 136 4.31 8.64 5.90
N GLY A 137 3.69 9.52 6.68
CA GLY A 137 2.95 10.67 6.14
C GLY A 137 3.81 11.63 5.31
N LYS A 138 5.11 11.78 5.64
CA LYS A 138 6.05 12.52 4.78
C LYS A 138 6.31 11.81 3.46
N ILE A 139 6.45 10.48 3.46
CA ILE A 139 6.60 9.68 2.23
C ILE A 139 5.32 9.78 1.38
N GLU A 140 4.14 9.70 2.01
CA GLU A 140 2.86 9.91 1.34
C GLU A 140 2.81 11.27 0.63
N SER A 141 3.19 12.34 1.33
CA SER A 141 3.24 13.69 0.76
C SER A 141 4.14 13.78 -0.47
N LEU A 142 5.28 13.07 -0.44
CA LEU A 142 6.18 12.99 -1.59
C LEU A 142 5.53 12.21 -2.74
N LEU A 143 4.95 11.04 -2.51
CA LEU A 143 4.28 10.25 -3.54
C LEU A 143 3.10 10.99 -4.18
N LEU A 144 2.30 11.71 -3.37
CA LEU A 144 1.24 12.59 -3.84
C LEU A 144 1.79 13.70 -4.75
N THR A 145 2.89 14.34 -4.34
CA THR A 145 3.55 15.38 -5.15
C THR A 145 4.04 14.82 -6.48
N LEU A 146 4.73 13.67 -6.48
CA LEU A 146 5.19 13.00 -7.71
C LEU A 146 4.02 12.61 -8.62
N SER A 147 2.86 12.34 -8.04
CA SER A 147 1.65 11.90 -8.75
C SER A 147 0.73 13.04 -9.17
N ASN A 148 1.13 14.31 -9.01
CA ASN A 148 0.26 15.48 -9.23
C ASN A 148 -1.08 15.36 -8.46
N ASN A 149 -1.04 14.82 -7.24
CA ASN A 149 -2.19 14.53 -6.39
C ASN A 149 -3.24 13.57 -7.00
N LYS A 150 -2.90 12.84 -8.07
CA LYS A 150 -3.79 11.80 -8.61
C LYS A 150 -3.71 10.54 -7.75
N VAL A 151 -4.86 10.17 -7.19
CA VAL A 151 -5.07 9.01 -6.33
C VAL A 151 -6.39 8.37 -6.69
N ALA A 152 -6.44 7.04 -6.67
CA ALA A 152 -7.67 6.26 -6.78
C ALA A 152 -7.50 4.90 -6.08
N ASP A 153 -8.59 4.16 -5.91
CA ASP A 153 -8.49 2.78 -5.43
C ASP A 153 -7.66 1.93 -6.42
N ILE A 154 -6.89 0.96 -5.92
CA ILE A 154 -6.11 0.05 -6.76
C ILE A 154 -6.95 -0.66 -7.85
N ARG A 155 -8.24 -0.89 -7.59
CA ARG A 155 -9.20 -1.52 -8.53
C ARG A 155 -9.74 -0.55 -9.59
N GLU A 156 -9.51 0.74 -9.43
CA GLU A 156 -9.80 1.74 -10.46
C GLU A 156 -8.64 1.87 -11.44
N TRP A 157 -7.42 1.63 -10.96
CA TRP A 157 -6.22 1.59 -11.80
C TRP A 157 -6.12 0.31 -12.62
N PHE A 158 -6.67 -0.81 -12.16
CA PHE A 158 -6.53 -2.14 -12.77
C PHE A 158 -7.80 -2.99 -12.65
#